data_AF-A0AAD5PMZ0-F1
#
_entry.id   AF-A0AAD5PMZ0-F1
#
_cell.length_a   1.000
_cell.length_b   1.000
_cell.length_c   1.000
_cell.angle_alpha   90.00
_cell.angle_beta   90.00
_cell.angle_gamma   90.00
#
_symmetry.space_group_name_H-M   'P 1'
#
loop_
_entity.id
_entity.type
_entity.pdbx_description
1 polymer ?
#
loop_
_entity_poly.entity_id
_entity_poly.type
_entity_poly.pdbx_seq_one_letter_code
_entity_poly.pdbx_strand_id
1 'polypeptide(L)'
;MASTPSLPVSLLIANKSQAIGNEPQKKTRENWRKAKELEEARKAGTAPAAVDEEGKDINPHIPQYISSAPWYYDTVGPTLKHQRPQENEKQKHLAKVSNWFQRGVNLDSLTTKFRKGACENCGAITHKKKFCMERPRKVLVKYSGTEIAPDEFIQRELKLDFDGKHDRWNGYNPTEHLGIIEEFEKVEDTKRQLKAQRLNTGDEEDGGEEEMDGDEDKYVDEVDMPGTKVDSKQRITVRNLRIREDTAKYLRNLDLNSAYYDPKTRSMRENPYKDTGKEAEQVDYAGENFIRLSGDTSKCAQAQLFAWEAQHASVDVHLLAEPTKAEKLKIEYIGKKKEIKSSIQESILERYSGKEHLQVLPKALLLAQTEQYVEYSRAGKIIKGAEKPVVSSCYEEDVYIYNHHSIWGSYWKDGQWGFQCCYSTLRNSYCTGERRKDVGGF
;
A
#
# COMPACT_ATOMS: atom_id res chain seq x y z
N MET A 1 -33.54 -36.58 -27.56
CA MET A 1 -34.40 -35.42 -27.83
C MET A 1 -33.49 -34.24 -28.12
N ALA A 2 -33.58 -33.67 -29.32
CA ALA A 2 -32.65 -32.65 -29.81
C ALA A 2 -32.87 -31.31 -29.09
N SER A 3 -31.82 -30.78 -28.49
CA SER A 3 -31.79 -29.44 -27.90
C SER A 3 -31.65 -28.41 -29.03
N THR A 4 -32.68 -27.60 -29.24
CA THR A 4 -32.63 -26.45 -30.14
C THR A 4 -31.98 -25.27 -29.42
N PRO A 5 -30.89 -24.67 -29.93
CA PRO A 5 -30.32 -23.48 -29.35
C PRO A 5 -31.22 -22.26 -29.64
N SER A 6 -31.68 -21.59 -28.59
CA SER A 6 -32.41 -20.32 -28.70
C SER A 6 -31.48 -19.22 -29.18
N LEU A 7 -31.63 -18.80 -30.43
CA LEU A 7 -30.91 -17.67 -31.01
C LEU A 7 -31.35 -16.35 -30.34
N PRO A 8 -30.43 -15.40 -30.10
CA PRO A 8 -30.75 -14.10 -29.53
C PRO A 8 -31.64 -13.29 -30.49
N VAL A 9 -32.61 -12.56 -29.92
CA VAL A 9 -33.62 -11.76 -30.64
C VAL A 9 -32.99 -10.76 -31.63
N SER A 10 -31.76 -10.31 -31.38
CA SER A 10 -30.99 -9.43 -32.27
C SER A 10 -30.70 -10.05 -33.64
N LEU A 11 -30.44 -11.36 -33.74
CA LEU A 11 -30.19 -12.05 -35.01
C LEU A 11 -31.47 -12.27 -35.83
N LEU A 12 -32.61 -12.45 -35.15
CA LEU A 12 -33.91 -12.56 -35.82
C LEU A 12 -34.35 -11.23 -36.43
N ILE A 13 -33.98 -10.10 -35.81
CA ILE A 13 -34.25 -8.76 -36.33
C ILE A 13 -33.36 -8.46 -37.55
N ALA A 14 -32.08 -8.86 -37.51
CA ALA A 14 -31.13 -8.68 -38.61
C ALA A 14 -31.51 -9.48 -39.88
N ASN A 15 -31.99 -10.72 -39.71
CA ASN A 15 -32.42 -11.54 -40.84
C ASN A 15 -33.69 -11.01 -41.53
N LYS A 16 -34.53 -10.26 -40.80
CA LYS A 16 -35.73 -9.64 -41.38
C LYS A 16 -35.43 -8.33 -42.12
N SER A 17 -34.34 -7.64 -41.76
CA SER A 17 -33.93 -6.38 -42.39
C SER A 17 -33.11 -6.55 -43.67
N GLN A 18 -32.55 -7.73 -43.94
CA GLN A 18 -31.76 -7.98 -45.17
C GLN A 18 -32.61 -8.28 -46.42
N ALA A 19 -33.93 -8.47 -46.28
CA ALA A 19 -34.81 -8.87 -47.40
C ALA A 19 -35.53 -7.71 -48.12
N ILE A 20 -35.35 -6.45 -47.72
CA ILE A 20 -36.04 -5.31 -48.33
C ILE A 20 -35.04 -4.18 -48.55
N GLY A 21 -34.93 -3.75 -49.80
CA GLY A 21 -33.88 -2.86 -50.32
C GLY A 21 -33.75 -1.49 -49.65
N ASN A 22 -32.63 -0.85 -50.01
CA ASN A 22 -32.08 0.43 -49.57
C ASN A 22 -33.03 1.64 -49.57
N GLU A 23 -34.02 1.68 -48.67
CA GLU A 23 -34.64 2.94 -48.26
C GLU A 23 -34.84 3.00 -46.74
N PRO A 24 -34.45 4.09 -46.06
CA PRO A 24 -34.64 4.22 -44.63
C PRO A 24 -36.14 4.31 -44.31
N GLN A 25 -36.72 3.26 -43.74
CA GLN A 25 -38.10 3.30 -43.24
C GLN A 25 -38.26 4.48 -42.27
N LYS A 26 -39.22 5.37 -42.56
CA LYS A 26 -39.56 6.50 -41.69
C LYS A 26 -39.91 5.98 -40.30
N LYS A 27 -39.09 6.32 -39.30
CA LYS A 27 -39.38 6.00 -37.90
C LYS A 27 -40.78 6.52 -37.56
N THR A 28 -41.66 5.63 -37.07
CA THR A 28 -42.99 6.05 -36.59
C THR A 28 -42.82 7.07 -35.46
N ARG A 29 -43.77 8.01 -35.33
CA ARG A 29 -43.75 9.07 -34.29
C ARG A 29 -43.56 8.48 -32.88
N GLU A 30 -44.12 7.31 -32.65
CA GLU A 30 -43.98 6.55 -31.40
C GLU A 30 -42.55 6.09 -31.16
N ASN A 31 -41.85 5.57 -32.18
CA ASN A 31 -40.45 5.15 -32.06
C ASN A 31 -39.52 6.34 -31.82
N TRP A 32 -39.82 7.51 -32.38
CA TRP A 32 -39.07 8.74 -32.10
C TRP A 32 -39.26 9.21 -30.65
N ARG A 33 -40.50 9.20 -30.15
CA ARG A 33 -40.79 9.51 -28.74
C ARG A 33 -40.07 8.55 -27.79
N LYS A 34 -40.19 7.24 -28.04
CA LYS A 34 -39.47 6.20 -27.27
C LYS A 34 -37.96 6.42 -27.28
N ALA A 35 -37.36 6.80 -28.41
CA ALA A 35 -35.94 7.07 -28.49
C ALA A 35 -35.52 8.31 -27.67
N LYS A 36 -36.35 9.37 -27.66
CA LYS A 36 -36.10 10.57 -26.86
C LYS A 36 -36.29 10.33 -25.36
N GLU A 37 -37.36 9.66 -24.96
CA GLU A 37 -37.60 9.25 -23.58
C GLU A 37 -36.46 8.35 -23.07
N LEU A 38 -35.97 7.45 -23.91
CA LEU A 38 -34.84 6.59 -23.57
C LEU A 38 -33.52 7.37 -23.48
N GLU A 39 -33.32 8.40 -24.31
CA GLU A 39 -32.17 9.32 -24.19
C GLU A 39 -32.24 10.14 -22.89
N GLU A 40 -33.41 10.64 -22.51
CA GLU A 40 -33.65 11.35 -21.26
C GLU A 40 -33.45 10.45 -20.04
N ALA A 41 -33.98 9.23 -20.08
CA ALA A 41 -33.77 8.22 -19.04
C ALA A 41 -32.30 7.83 -18.91
N ARG A 42 -31.55 7.78 -20.02
CA ARG A 42 -30.10 7.57 -20.02
C ARG A 42 -29.34 8.75 -19.40
N LYS A 43 -29.71 9.99 -19.74
CA LYS A 43 -29.13 11.20 -19.13
C LYS A 43 -29.46 11.31 -17.64
N ALA A 44 -30.61 10.79 -17.22
CA ALA A 44 -31.01 10.68 -15.82
C ALA A 44 -30.35 9.49 -15.09
N GLY A 45 -29.57 8.65 -15.79
CA GLY A 45 -28.93 7.46 -15.21
C GLY A 45 -29.88 6.33 -14.84
N THR A 46 -31.15 6.37 -15.28
CA THR A 46 -32.16 5.33 -15.02
C THR A 46 -32.07 4.19 -16.05
N ALA A 47 -31.60 4.49 -17.27
CA ALA A 47 -31.41 3.51 -18.34
C ALA A 47 -29.91 3.34 -18.67
N PRO A 48 -29.47 2.12 -19.05
CA PRO A 48 -28.08 1.87 -19.41
C PRO A 48 -27.67 2.64 -20.68
N ALA A 49 -26.39 3.00 -20.74
CA ALA A 49 -25.79 3.69 -21.88
C ALA A 49 -25.95 2.89 -23.19
N ALA A 50 -25.82 3.58 -24.33
CA ALA A 50 -25.73 2.89 -25.61
C ALA A 50 -24.35 2.24 -25.72
N VAL A 51 -24.30 0.95 -26.05
CA VAL A 51 -23.03 0.22 -26.22
C VAL A 51 -22.63 0.28 -27.69
N ASP A 52 -21.36 0.57 -27.96
CA ASP A 52 -20.79 0.55 -29.30
C ASP A 52 -20.46 -0.89 -29.77
N GLU A 53 -19.95 -1.01 -31.00
CA GLU A 53 -19.52 -2.29 -31.58
C GLU A 53 -18.32 -2.93 -30.85
N GLU A 54 -17.52 -2.15 -30.11
CA GLU A 54 -16.37 -2.62 -29.31
C GLU A 54 -16.78 -2.99 -27.88
N GLY A 55 -18.07 -2.88 -27.52
CA GLY A 55 -18.56 -3.12 -26.17
C GLY A 55 -18.32 -1.96 -25.19
N LYS A 56 -17.96 -0.76 -25.67
CA LYS A 56 -17.75 0.45 -24.86
C LYS A 56 -19.03 1.25 -24.76
N ASP A 57 -19.26 1.80 -23.57
CA ASP A 57 -20.40 2.66 -23.30
C ASP A 57 -20.23 4.06 -23.91
N ILE A 58 -21.21 4.48 -24.71
CA ILE A 58 -21.31 5.85 -25.22
C ILE A 58 -21.99 6.70 -24.17
N ASN A 59 -21.25 7.68 -23.64
CA ASN A 59 -21.76 8.61 -22.64
C ASN A 59 -23.03 9.35 -23.15
N PRO A 60 -24.19 9.20 -22.49
CA PRO A 60 -25.45 9.84 -22.89
C PRO A 60 -25.44 11.37 -22.91
N HIS A 61 -24.47 12.00 -22.24
CA HIS A 61 -24.31 13.44 -22.20
C HIS A 61 -23.54 13.98 -23.42
N ILE A 62 -23.00 13.12 -24.30
CA ILE A 62 -22.44 13.55 -25.58
C ILE A 62 -23.59 14.10 -26.44
N PRO A 63 -23.50 15.35 -26.94
CA PRO A 63 -24.53 15.91 -27.79
C PRO A 63 -24.81 15.04 -29.02
N GLN A 64 -26.08 14.97 -29.41
CA GLN A 64 -26.54 14.07 -30.48
C GLN A 64 -25.73 14.23 -31.78
N TYR A 65 -25.38 15.47 -32.17
CA TYR A 65 -24.62 15.76 -33.38
C TYR A 65 -23.18 15.22 -33.38
N ILE A 66 -22.57 14.98 -32.21
CA ILE A 66 -21.25 14.36 -32.10
C ILE A 66 -21.40 12.83 -32.18
N SER A 67 -22.37 12.29 -31.44
CA SER A 67 -22.61 10.84 -31.35
C SER A 67 -23.18 10.22 -32.62
N SER A 68 -23.92 10.97 -33.43
CA SER A 68 -24.50 10.47 -34.67
C SER A 68 -23.41 10.31 -35.72
N ALA A 69 -23.14 9.07 -36.12
CA ALA A 69 -22.30 8.79 -37.27
C ALA A 69 -22.97 9.32 -38.55
N PRO A 70 -22.29 10.14 -39.36
CA PRO A 70 -22.79 10.60 -40.64
C PRO A 70 -23.03 9.44 -41.61
N TRP A 71 -23.94 9.63 -42.57
CA TRP A 71 -24.36 8.59 -43.52
C TRP A 71 -23.18 7.99 -44.31
N TYR A 72 -22.17 8.78 -44.66
CA TYR A 72 -21.00 8.34 -45.45
C TYR A 72 -20.00 7.50 -44.66
N TYR A 73 -20.21 7.31 -43.35
CA TYR A 73 -19.37 6.46 -42.51
C TYR A 73 -19.89 5.01 -42.45
N ASP A 74 -21.04 4.72 -43.08
CA ASP A 74 -21.61 3.37 -43.28
C ASP A 74 -21.63 2.48 -42.03
N THR A 75 -22.26 2.96 -40.96
CA THR A 75 -22.38 2.20 -39.69
C THR A 75 -23.81 1.77 -39.40
N VAL A 76 -23.96 0.55 -38.91
CA VAL A 76 -25.26 -0.10 -38.65
C VAL A 76 -25.74 0.11 -37.19
N GLY A 77 -25.00 0.89 -36.39
CA GLY A 77 -25.29 1.11 -34.97
C GLY A 77 -24.70 2.40 -34.39
N PRO A 78 -25.00 2.69 -33.12
CA PRO A 78 -24.41 3.84 -32.42
C PRO A 78 -22.91 3.60 -32.21
N THR A 79 -22.06 4.51 -32.68
CA THR A 79 -20.61 4.39 -32.59
C THR A 79 -19.97 5.77 -32.52
N LEU A 80 -18.79 5.84 -31.90
CA LEU A 80 -17.96 7.04 -31.82
C LEU A 80 -16.67 6.92 -32.64
N LYS A 81 -16.54 5.87 -33.46
CA LYS A 81 -15.33 5.62 -34.28
C LYS A 81 -15.06 6.74 -35.29
N HIS A 82 -16.10 7.38 -35.84
CA HIS A 82 -15.96 8.51 -36.78
C HIS A 82 -15.32 9.75 -36.15
N GLN A 83 -15.34 9.87 -34.82
CA GLN A 83 -14.68 10.96 -34.10
C GLN A 83 -13.22 10.64 -33.74
N ARG A 84 -12.76 9.39 -33.93
CA ARG A 84 -11.34 9.05 -33.72
C ARG A 84 -10.47 9.73 -34.78
N PRO A 85 -9.18 9.99 -34.48
CA PRO A 85 -8.26 10.57 -35.45
C PRO A 85 -8.21 9.76 -36.75
N GLN A 86 -8.57 10.38 -37.87
CA GLN A 86 -8.58 9.76 -39.18
C GLN A 86 -7.16 9.47 -39.66
N GLU A 87 -6.94 8.25 -40.16
CA GLU A 87 -5.63 7.76 -40.60
C GLU A 87 -5.07 8.58 -41.77
N ASN A 88 -5.92 8.94 -42.74
CA ASN A 88 -5.46 9.53 -44.00
C ASN A 88 -5.15 11.03 -43.94
N GLU A 89 -5.82 11.81 -43.08
CA GLU A 89 -5.68 13.29 -43.05
C GLU A 89 -4.89 13.82 -41.86
N LYS A 90 -4.98 13.18 -40.69
CA LYS A 90 -4.45 13.72 -39.43
C LYS A 90 -3.22 13.00 -38.92
N GLN A 91 -3.03 11.73 -39.27
CA GLN A 91 -1.83 10.98 -38.91
C GLN A 91 -0.76 11.18 -39.99
N LYS A 92 -0.03 12.29 -39.89
CA LYS A 92 1.21 12.42 -40.68
C LYS A 92 2.15 11.31 -40.23
N HIS A 93 2.65 10.51 -41.17
CA HIS A 93 3.72 9.56 -40.88
C HIS A 93 5.01 10.35 -40.59
N LEU A 94 5.21 10.62 -39.31
CA LEU A 94 6.36 11.36 -38.82
C LEU A 94 7.52 10.40 -38.54
N ALA A 95 8.73 10.87 -38.79
CA ALA A 95 9.92 10.13 -38.44
C ALA A 95 10.05 10.02 -36.91
N LYS A 96 10.48 8.86 -36.41
CA LYS A 96 10.78 8.64 -34.99
C LYS A 96 11.97 9.49 -34.56
N VAL A 97 12.07 9.79 -33.27
CA VAL A 97 13.18 10.58 -32.66
C VAL A 97 14.56 10.00 -32.99
N SER A 98 14.69 8.66 -33.06
CA SER A 98 15.95 8.00 -33.40
C SER A 98 16.38 8.17 -34.86
N ASN A 99 15.46 8.55 -35.75
CA ASN A 99 15.71 8.60 -37.18
C ASN A 99 16.18 9.99 -37.57
N TRP A 100 17.49 10.14 -37.70
CA TRP A 100 18.12 11.36 -38.19
C TRP A 100 18.87 11.13 -39.51
N PHE A 101 19.30 12.23 -40.13
CA PHE A 101 20.15 12.22 -41.31
C PHE A 101 21.48 11.52 -41.00
N GLN A 102 21.94 10.69 -41.93
CA GLN A 102 23.24 10.02 -41.80
C GLN A 102 24.34 11.05 -42.06
N ARG A 103 25.15 11.33 -41.03
CA ARG A 103 26.31 12.23 -41.14
C ARG A 103 27.55 11.42 -41.54
N GLY A 104 28.48 12.07 -42.24
CA GLY A 104 29.72 11.47 -42.70
C GLY A 104 29.68 10.90 -44.13
N VAL A 105 30.74 10.21 -44.50
CA VAL A 105 30.94 9.62 -45.83
C VAL A 105 30.89 8.10 -45.74
N ASN A 106 30.51 7.45 -46.83
CA ASN A 106 30.50 6.01 -46.91
C ASN A 106 31.92 5.48 -47.17
N LEU A 107 32.54 4.90 -46.15
CA LEU A 107 33.88 4.31 -46.23
C LEU A 107 33.89 2.88 -46.77
N ASP A 108 32.72 2.24 -46.88
CA ASP A 108 32.61 0.83 -47.30
C ASP A 108 32.86 0.65 -48.80
N SER A 109 32.61 1.69 -49.60
CA SER A 109 32.77 1.68 -51.06
C SER A 109 33.84 2.66 -51.54
N LEU A 110 35.11 2.29 -51.41
CA LEU A 110 36.23 3.06 -51.95
C LEU A 110 36.39 2.83 -53.45
N THR A 111 36.40 3.91 -54.23
CA THR A 111 36.61 3.81 -55.68
C THR A 111 37.86 4.52 -56.14
N THR A 112 38.67 3.80 -56.92
CA THR A 112 39.96 4.25 -57.41
C THR A 112 39.91 4.80 -58.83
N LYS A 113 38.76 4.69 -59.51
CA LYS A 113 38.56 5.17 -60.88
C LYS A 113 37.41 6.17 -60.96
N PHE A 114 37.58 7.18 -61.79
CA PHE A 114 36.54 8.17 -62.07
C PHE A 114 35.34 7.51 -62.76
N ARG A 115 34.15 7.73 -62.19
CA ARG A 115 32.88 7.21 -62.71
C ARG A 115 32.17 8.28 -63.55
N LYS A 116 31.56 7.88 -64.68
CA LYS A 116 30.80 8.81 -65.52
C LYS A 116 29.60 9.34 -64.74
N GLY A 117 29.43 10.66 -64.70
CA GLY A 117 28.38 11.33 -63.92
C GLY A 117 28.83 11.77 -62.52
N ALA A 118 30.04 11.39 -62.09
CA ALA A 118 30.62 11.91 -60.86
C ALA A 118 31.04 13.38 -60.98
N CYS A 119 31.16 14.02 -59.82
CA CYS A 119 31.68 15.37 -59.69
C CYS A 119 33.08 15.48 -60.30
N GLU A 120 33.25 16.42 -61.23
CA GLU A 120 34.54 16.59 -61.93
C GLU A 120 35.67 17.03 -60.98
N ASN A 121 35.35 17.66 -59.85
CA ASN A 121 36.33 18.16 -58.89
C ASN A 121 36.88 17.07 -57.95
N CYS A 122 36.01 16.30 -57.29
CA CYS A 122 36.39 15.33 -56.26
C CYS A 122 36.15 13.86 -56.64
N GLY A 123 35.33 13.58 -57.64
CA GLY A 123 35.02 12.23 -58.11
C GLY A 123 33.88 11.49 -57.37
N ALA A 124 33.18 12.12 -56.43
CA ALA A 124 31.98 11.58 -55.79
C ALA A 124 30.73 11.70 -56.70
N ILE A 125 29.80 10.74 -56.64
CA ILE A 125 28.60 10.69 -57.49
C ILE A 125 27.42 11.49 -56.91
N THR A 126 27.38 11.73 -55.61
CA THR A 126 26.21 12.26 -54.90
C THR A 126 25.87 13.72 -55.26
N HIS A 127 26.85 14.50 -55.71
CA HIS A 127 26.68 15.93 -55.99
C HIS A 127 27.38 16.39 -57.29
N LYS A 128 27.02 17.58 -57.76
CA LYS A 128 27.64 18.24 -58.93
C LYS A 128 28.80 19.15 -58.50
N LYS A 129 29.70 19.48 -59.43
CA LYS A 129 30.86 20.37 -59.20
C LYS A 129 30.54 21.68 -58.46
N LYS A 130 29.39 22.31 -58.74
CA LYS A 130 28.97 23.57 -58.10
C LYS A 130 28.67 23.43 -56.59
N PHE A 131 28.29 22.24 -56.14
CA PHE A 131 27.93 21.93 -54.76
C PHE A 131 28.99 21.05 -54.09
N CYS A 132 30.20 21.02 -54.65
CA CYS A 132 31.30 20.22 -54.13
C CYS A 132 31.80 20.83 -52.81
N MET A 133 31.86 20.02 -51.76
CA MET A 133 32.39 20.44 -50.44
C MET A 133 33.92 20.46 -50.41
N GLU A 134 34.56 19.77 -51.34
CA GLU A 134 36.02 19.74 -51.47
C GLU A 134 36.55 21.01 -52.13
N ARG A 135 37.76 21.39 -51.74
CA ARG A 135 38.45 22.56 -52.31
C ARG A 135 38.52 22.46 -53.84
N PRO A 136 38.14 23.52 -54.59
CA PRO A 136 38.28 23.52 -56.05
C PRO A 136 39.72 23.28 -56.49
N ARG A 137 39.96 22.20 -57.25
CA ARG A 137 41.27 21.82 -57.76
C ARG A 137 41.57 22.53 -59.09
N LYS A 138 42.84 22.87 -59.31
CA LYS A 138 43.32 23.42 -60.60
C LYS A 138 43.25 22.36 -61.71
N VAL A 139 43.68 21.14 -61.39
CA VAL A 139 43.51 19.96 -62.25
C VAL A 139 42.38 19.13 -61.66
N LEU A 140 41.32 18.94 -62.45
CA LEU A 140 40.12 18.23 -62.03
C LEU A 140 40.39 16.72 -61.96
N VAL A 141 39.73 16.03 -61.01
CA VAL A 141 39.80 14.57 -60.86
C VAL A 141 39.38 13.85 -62.13
N LYS A 142 38.47 14.44 -62.92
CA LYS A 142 38.09 13.93 -64.24
C LYS A 142 39.30 13.68 -65.16
N TYR A 143 40.36 14.49 -65.04
CA TYR A 143 41.56 14.41 -65.87
C TYR A 143 42.74 13.76 -65.14
N SER A 144 42.91 14.00 -63.83
CA SER A 144 44.04 13.43 -63.07
C SER A 144 43.78 12.03 -62.54
N GLY A 145 42.52 11.68 -62.22
CA GLY A 145 42.16 10.41 -61.59
C GLY A 145 42.73 10.19 -60.17
N THR A 146 43.36 11.21 -59.58
CA THR A 146 44.05 11.15 -58.29
C THR A 146 43.15 11.61 -57.14
N GLU A 147 43.25 10.96 -55.98
CA GLU A 147 42.54 11.33 -54.73
C GLU A 147 41.02 11.49 -54.92
N ILE A 148 40.36 10.38 -55.26
CA ILE A 148 38.90 10.33 -55.39
C ILE A 148 38.27 10.30 -54.00
N ALA A 149 37.35 11.22 -53.73
CA ALA A 149 36.61 11.26 -52.47
C ALA A 149 35.60 10.09 -52.40
N PRO A 150 35.37 9.51 -51.19
CA PRO A 150 34.30 8.55 -50.98
C PRO A 150 32.91 9.18 -51.26
N ASP A 151 31.95 8.34 -51.64
CA ASP A 151 30.58 8.80 -51.87
C ASP A 151 29.87 9.12 -50.54
N GLU A 152 29.03 10.16 -50.52
CA GLU A 152 28.22 10.53 -49.35
C GLU A 152 27.01 9.59 -49.18
N PHE A 153 26.41 9.56 -47.99
CA PHE A 153 25.15 8.84 -47.78
C PHE A 153 23.96 9.55 -48.45
N ILE A 154 23.11 8.77 -49.13
CA ILE A 154 21.86 9.27 -49.71
C ILE A 154 20.87 9.53 -48.56
N GLN A 155 20.52 10.80 -48.38
CA GLN A 155 19.64 11.24 -47.30
C GLN A 155 18.17 10.91 -47.62
N ARG A 156 17.44 10.41 -46.63
CA ARG A 156 15.99 10.18 -46.73
C ARG A 156 15.23 11.47 -46.50
N GLU A 157 14.03 11.59 -47.08
CA GLU A 157 13.13 12.70 -46.79
C GLU A 157 12.44 12.46 -45.43
N LEU A 158 12.94 13.13 -44.39
CA LEU A 158 12.39 13.03 -43.03
C LEU A 158 11.30 14.08 -42.83
N LYS A 159 10.07 13.63 -42.61
CA LYS A 159 8.96 14.49 -42.17
C LYS A 159 8.93 14.47 -40.64
N LEU A 160 9.30 15.59 -40.04
CA LEU A 160 9.34 15.79 -38.59
C LEU A 160 8.35 16.88 -38.18
N ASP A 161 7.95 16.84 -36.91
CA ASP A 161 7.14 17.87 -36.27
C ASP A 161 7.92 19.17 -36.06
N PHE A 162 7.23 20.21 -35.57
CA PHE A 162 7.89 21.48 -35.22
C PHE A 162 9.00 21.25 -34.20
N ASP A 163 8.71 20.56 -33.10
CA ASP A 163 9.69 20.25 -32.05
C ASP A 163 10.79 19.33 -32.60
N GLY A 164 10.42 18.31 -33.37
CA GLY A 164 11.37 17.38 -33.98
C GLY A 164 12.36 18.05 -34.93
N LYS A 165 11.98 19.13 -35.63
CA LYS A 165 12.91 19.90 -36.48
C LYS A 165 13.84 20.81 -35.69
N HIS A 166 13.38 21.32 -34.55
CA HIS A 166 14.12 22.28 -33.71
C HIS A 166 14.80 21.64 -32.51
N ASP A 167 14.71 20.31 -32.37
CA ASP A 167 15.42 19.61 -31.32
C ASP A 167 16.93 19.79 -31.51
N ARG A 168 17.55 20.41 -30.49
CA ARG A 168 18.98 20.68 -30.43
C ARG A 168 19.78 19.38 -30.42
N TRP A 169 19.19 18.30 -29.91
CA TRP A 169 19.86 17.01 -29.73
C TRP A 169 19.57 16.03 -30.87
N ASN A 170 19.13 16.52 -32.03
CA ASN A 170 18.95 15.70 -33.22
C ASN A 170 20.26 15.06 -33.69
N GLY A 171 20.26 13.73 -33.77
CA GLY A 171 21.45 12.95 -34.13
C GLY A 171 22.47 12.80 -33.00
N TYR A 172 22.08 13.07 -31.75
CA TYR A 172 22.91 12.82 -30.58
C TYR A 172 23.22 11.32 -30.46
N ASN A 173 24.50 10.99 -30.31
CA ASN A 173 24.92 9.62 -30.05
C ASN A 173 24.99 9.38 -28.53
N PRO A 174 24.18 8.46 -27.96
CA PRO A 174 24.18 8.20 -26.52
C PRO A 174 25.54 7.80 -25.95
N THR A 175 26.47 7.29 -26.76
CA THR A 175 27.82 6.95 -26.30
C THR A 175 28.66 8.17 -25.95
N GLU A 176 28.38 9.35 -26.52
CA GLU A 176 29.09 10.59 -26.17
C GLU A 176 28.82 11.00 -24.71
N HIS A 177 27.70 10.55 -24.13
CA HIS A 177 27.41 10.76 -22.71
C HIS A 177 28.44 10.08 -21.79
N LEU A 178 29.13 9.03 -22.26
CA LEU A 178 30.19 8.38 -21.49
C LEU A 178 31.35 9.33 -21.19
N GLY A 179 31.71 10.23 -22.12
CA GLY A 179 32.76 11.22 -21.89
C GLY A 179 32.43 12.17 -20.73
N ILE A 180 31.14 12.53 -20.57
CA ILE A 180 30.68 13.33 -19.43
C ILE A 180 30.84 12.53 -18.13
N ILE A 181 30.49 11.25 -18.12
CA ILE A 181 30.67 10.38 -16.95
C ILE A 181 32.15 10.31 -16.56
N GLU A 182 33.06 10.12 -17.52
CA GLU A 182 34.51 10.12 -17.27
C GLU A 182 35.03 11.45 -16.70
N GLU A 183 34.46 12.59 -17.12
CA GLU A 183 34.77 13.90 -16.56
C GLU A 183 34.33 13.99 -15.08
N PHE A 184 33.12 13.53 -14.76
CA PHE A 184 32.63 13.48 -13.38
C PHE A 184 33.46 12.54 -12.51
N GLU A 185 33.88 11.38 -13.03
CA GLU A 185 34.77 10.44 -12.31
C GLU A 185 36.11 11.11 -11.93
N LYS A 186 36.73 11.85 -12.87
CA LYS A 186 37.96 12.62 -12.58
C LYS A 186 37.73 13.70 -11.52
N VAL A 187 36.56 14.35 -11.55
CA VAL A 187 36.19 15.35 -10.54
C VAL A 187 36.02 14.70 -9.16
N GLU A 188 35.43 13.51 -9.08
CA GLU A 188 35.30 12.77 -7.82
C GLU A 188 36.65 12.29 -7.28
N ASP A 189 37.54 11.79 -8.14
CA ASP A 189 38.88 11.36 -7.76
C ASP A 189 39.74 12.53 -7.26
N THR A 190 39.66 13.68 -7.92
CA THR A 190 40.36 14.90 -7.46
C THR A 190 39.79 15.40 -6.14
N LYS A 191 38.47 15.36 -5.93
CA LYS A 191 37.86 15.67 -4.62
C LYS A 191 38.33 14.71 -3.53
N ARG A 192 38.43 13.41 -3.83
CA ARG A 192 38.94 12.39 -2.89
C ARG A 192 40.40 12.64 -2.53
N GLN A 193 41.24 12.97 -3.53
CA GLN A 193 42.64 13.32 -3.31
C GLN A 193 42.80 14.60 -2.49
N LEU A 194 42.02 15.64 -2.77
CA LEU A 194 42.03 16.88 -1.98
C LEU A 194 41.59 16.62 -0.53
N LYS A 195 40.58 15.79 -0.30
CA LYS A 195 40.18 15.39 1.05
C LYS A 195 41.30 14.63 1.77
N ALA A 196 41.96 13.69 1.09
CA ALA A 196 43.11 12.95 1.65
C ALA A 196 44.32 13.86 1.92
N GLN A 197 44.60 14.83 1.04
CA GLN A 197 45.67 15.79 1.24
C GLN A 197 45.40 16.68 2.45
N ARG A 198 44.16 17.18 2.64
CA ARG A 198 43.77 17.95 3.83
C ARG A 198 43.93 17.16 5.13
N LEU A 199 43.54 15.88 5.12
CA LEU A 199 43.75 14.99 6.26
C LEU A 199 45.24 14.76 6.55
N ASN A 200 46.08 14.65 5.51
CA ASN A 200 47.51 14.45 5.66
C ASN A 200 48.30 15.71 6.05
N THR A 201 47.85 16.91 5.68
CA THR A 201 48.51 18.17 6.05
C THR A 201 48.25 18.56 7.50
N GLY A 202 47.33 17.88 8.20
CA GLY A 202 47.03 18.15 9.60
C GLY A 202 46.44 19.54 9.85
N ASP A 203 45.89 20.18 8.80
CA ASP A 203 45.08 21.39 8.94
C ASP A 203 43.71 21.00 9.54
N GLU A 204 43.72 20.59 10.81
CA GLU A 204 42.55 20.33 11.66
C GLU A 204 41.95 21.63 12.25
N GLU A 205 42.30 22.80 11.71
CA GLU A 205 41.85 24.11 12.23
C GLU A 205 40.73 24.79 11.41
N ASP A 206 40.01 24.07 10.54
CA ASP A 206 38.72 24.56 10.01
C ASP A 206 37.76 23.44 9.61
N GLY A 207 37.42 22.59 10.59
CA GLY A 207 36.41 21.54 10.45
C GLY A 207 36.30 20.73 11.73
N GLY A 208 35.72 21.34 12.77
CA GLY A 208 35.62 20.77 14.11
C GLY A 208 34.76 19.49 14.19
N GLU A 209 35.43 18.36 14.07
CA GLU A 209 35.10 17.04 14.63
C GLU A 209 36.47 16.51 15.08
N GLU A 210 36.83 16.27 16.34
CA GLU A 210 36.13 15.72 17.49
C GLU A 210 36.92 16.15 18.75
N GLU A 211 36.27 16.72 19.77
CA GLU A 211 36.60 16.65 21.22
C GLU A 211 35.72 17.64 21.98
N MET A 212 34.44 17.31 22.21
CA MET A 212 33.63 17.91 23.28
C MET A 212 32.61 16.89 23.77
N ASP A 213 32.96 16.21 24.86
CA ASP A 213 32.00 15.58 25.76
C ASP A 213 30.94 16.60 26.21
N GLY A 214 29.67 16.32 25.89
CA GLY A 214 28.50 16.94 26.53
C GLY A 214 27.93 18.19 25.86
N ASP A 215 27.13 18.02 24.80
CA ASP A 215 25.87 18.76 24.58
C ASP A 215 25.09 18.12 23.43
N GLU A 216 24.05 17.37 23.78
CA GLU A 216 23.20 16.53 22.92
C GLU A 216 22.35 17.35 21.90
N ASP A 217 22.42 18.68 21.95
CA ASP A 217 21.60 19.60 21.14
C ASP A 217 22.26 20.07 19.84
N LYS A 218 23.57 19.80 19.62
CA LYS A 218 24.31 20.28 18.43
C LYS A 218 24.24 19.33 17.22
N TYR A 219 23.81 18.07 17.43
CA TYR A 219 23.67 17.06 16.38
C TYR A 219 22.60 17.36 15.33
N VAL A 220 21.75 18.39 15.54
CA VAL A 220 20.65 18.74 14.63
C VAL A 220 21.10 19.68 13.50
N ASP A 221 22.21 20.41 13.66
CA ASP A 221 22.62 21.45 12.69
C ASP A 221 23.62 20.96 11.62
N GLU A 222 24.30 19.82 11.81
CA GLU A 222 25.30 19.30 10.85
C GLU A 222 24.75 18.24 9.88
N VAL A 223 23.52 17.76 10.11
CA VAL A 223 22.80 17.00 9.08
C VAL A 223 22.22 18.01 8.10
N ASP A 224 23.03 18.45 7.14
CA ASP A 224 22.57 19.22 5.97
C ASP A 224 21.63 18.32 5.15
N MET A 225 20.39 18.26 5.62
CA MET A 225 19.33 17.48 5.04
C MET A 225 19.10 18.04 3.63
N PRO A 226 19.29 17.26 2.57
CA PRO A 226 19.30 17.80 1.21
C PRO A 226 17.97 18.51 0.91
N GLY A 227 18.03 19.85 0.84
CA GLY A 227 16.87 20.71 0.56
C GLY A 227 16.66 21.87 1.53
N THR A 228 17.38 21.97 2.66
CA THR A 228 17.33 23.14 3.55
C THR A 228 18.30 24.22 3.08
N LYS A 229 17.82 25.16 2.28
CA LYS A 229 18.62 26.34 1.93
C LYS A 229 18.58 27.33 3.09
N VAL A 230 19.74 27.72 3.62
CA VAL A 230 19.84 28.85 4.55
C VAL A 230 19.94 30.12 3.73
N ASP A 231 18.83 30.87 3.61
CA ASP A 231 18.86 32.17 2.94
C ASP A 231 19.55 33.19 3.84
N SER A 232 20.81 33.52 3.53
CA SER A 232 21.66 34.42 4.32
C SER A 232 21.08 35.83 4.49
N LYS A 233 20.16 36.24 3.61
CA LYS A 233 19.47 37.55 3.67
C LYS A 233 18.32 37.60 4.68
N GLN A 234 17.65 36.49 4.94
CA GLN A 234 16.46 36.47 5.80
C GLN A 234 16.70 35.76 7.14
N ARG A 235 17.86 35.11 7.35
CA ARG A 235 18.15 34.29 8.55
C ARG A 235 16.98 33.34 8.92
N ILE A 236 16.28 32.86 7.89
CA ILE A 236 15.19 31.89 8.02
C ILE A 236 15.65 30.65 7.26
N THR A 237 15.61 29.50 7.92
CA THR A 237 15.83 28.21 7.26
C THR A 237 14.53 27.77 6.61
N VAL A 238 14.52 27.68 5.28
CA VAL A 238 13.37 27.13 4.56
C VAL A 238 13.44 25.61 4.69
N ARG A 239 12.80 25.06 5.73
CA ARG A 239 12.62 23.62 5.86
C ARG A 239 11.47 23.16 4.97
N ASN A 240 11.67 22.04 4.30
CA ASN A 240 10.58 21.36 3.60
C ASN A 240 9.56 20.89 4.65
N LEU A 241 8.31 21.37 4.55
CA LEU A 241 7.22 21.01 5.47
C LEU A 241 6.77 19.55 5.34
N ARG A 242 7.15 18.89 4.24
CA ARG A 242 6.82 17.49 4.00
C ARG A 242 7.78 16.60 4.79
N ILE A 243 7.23 15.85 5.73
CA ILE A 243 7.89 14.74 6.44
C ILE A 243 8.28 13.68 5.39
N ARG A 244 9.55 13.28 5.37
CA ARG A 244 10.12 12.40 4.34
C ARG A 244 9.88 10.92 4.66
N GLU A 245 9.78 10.62 5.95
CA GLU A 245 9.48 9.31 6.54
C GLU A 245 8.07 8.84 6.14
N ASP A 246 7.13 9.79 6.03
CA ASP A 246 5.75 9.50 5.64
C ASP A 246 5.62 9.33 4.13
N THR A 247 5.49 8.07 3.71
CA THR A 247 5.18 7.73 2.32
C THR A 247 3.79 8.20 1.94
N ALA A 248 3.68 8.89 0.79
CA ALA A 248 2.37 9.29 0.28
C ALA A 248 1.55 8.05 -0.11
N LYS A 249 0.23 8.08 0.14
CA LYS A 249 -0.66 6.93 -0.05
C LYS A 249 -0.54 6.29 -1.45
N TYR A 250 -0.50 7.11 -2.51
CA TYR A 250 -0.41 6.65 -3.91
C TYR A 250 0.98 6.13 -4.31
N LEU A 251 2.01 6.33 -3.49
CA LEU A 251 3.35 5.77 -3.72
C LEU A 251 3.55 4.43 -3.02
N ARG A 252 2.56 3.98 -2.24
CA ARG A 252 2.64 2.71 -1.50
C ARG A 252 2.63 1.50 -2.44
N ASN A 253 1.90 1.59 -3.55
CA ASN A 253 1.92 0.64 -4.65
C ASN A 253 1.90 1.42 -5.98
N LEU A 254 2.87 1.14 -6.86
CA LEU A 254 3.03 1.80 -8.17
C LEU A 254 2.27 1.08 -9.29
N ASP A 255 1.66 -0.06 -9.00
CA ASP A 255 0.80 -0.76 -9.95
C ASP A 255 -0.46 0.07 -10.24
N LEU A 256 -0.74 0.29 -11.52
CA LEU A 256 -1.87 1.11 -11.99
C LEU A 256 -3.24 0.60 -11.50
N ASN A 257 -3.35 -0.72 -11.29
CA ASN A 257 -4.59 -1.40 -10.90
C ASN A 257 -4.69 -1.66 -9.39
N SER A 258 -3.83 -1.05 -8.57
CA SER A 258 -3.79 -1.30 -7.13
C SER A 258 -5.01 -0.74 -6.38
N ALA A 259 -4.90 0.44 -5.79
CA ALA A 259 -5.98 1.11 -5.08
C ALA A 259 -6.16 2.54 -5.61
N TYR A 260 -7.42 2.90 -5.87
CA TYR A 260 -7.73 4.24 -6.33
C TYR A 260 -7.45 5.27 -5.22
N TYR A 261 -6.60 6.24 -5.54
CA TYR A 261 -6.34 7.42 -4.74
C TYR A 261 -7.05 8.61 -5.35
N ASP A 262 -7.94 9.25 -4.59
CA ASP A 262 -8.56 10.51 -4.99
C ASP A 262 -7.64 11.68 -4.60
N PRO A 263 -6.97 12.37 -5.55
CA PRO A 263 -6.06 13.47 -5.23
C PRO A 263 -6.78 14.71 -4.71
N LYS A 264 -8.11 14.83 -4.91
CA LYS A 264 -8.89 15.98 -4.47
C LYS A 264 -9.10 15.95 -2.95
N THR A 265 -9.61 14.85 -2.45
CA THR A 265 -9.86 14.62 -1.01
C THR A 265 -8.66 14.02 -0.29
N ARG A 266 -7.63 13.58 -1.05
CA ARG A 266 -6.44 12.89 -0.55
C ARG A 266 -6.77 11.59 0.17
N SER A 267 -7.84 10.92 -0.26
CA SER A 267 -8.32 9.67 0.34
C SER A 267 -8.01 8.44 -0.51
N MET A 268 -7.54 7.38 0.14
CA MET A 268 -7.40 6.05 -0.46
C MET A 268 -8.31 5.07 0.27
N ARG A 269 -9.31 4.55 -0.43
CA ARG A 269 -10.40 3.77 0.19
C ARG A 269 -9.99 2.33 0.43
N GLU A 270 -9.49 1.70 -0.62
CA GLU A 270 -9.06 0.30 -0.62
C GLU A 270 -7.62 0.15 -0.12
N ASN A 271 -7.28 -1.05 0.34
CA ASN A 271 -5.91 -1.40 0.71
C ASN A 271 -5.02 -1.53 -0.56
N PRO A 272 -3.89 -0.81 -0.67
CA PRO A 272 -2.97 -0.93 -1.81
C PRO A 272 -2.21 -2.28 -1.87
N TYR A 273 -2.25 -3.09 -0.80
CA TYR A 273 -1.46 -4.33 -0.67
C TYR A 273 -2.23 -5.64 -0.87
N LYS A 274 -3.50 -5.60 -1.29
CA LYS A 274 -4.37 -6.80 -1.35
C LYS A 274 -3.75 -7.98 -2.11
N ASP A 275 -3.08 -7.73 -3.23
CA ASP A 275 -2.54 -8.78 -4.10
C ASP A 275 -1.05 -9.06 -3.86
N THR A 276 -0.43 -8.36 -2.90
CA THR A 276 1.02 -8.42 -2.65
C THR A 276 1.43 -9.51 -1.65
N GLY A 277 0.47 -10.22 -1.06
CA GLY A 277 0.72 -11.33 -0.12
C GLY A 277 1.36 -10.92 1.21
N LYS A 278 1.48 -9.61 1.49
CA LYS A 278 2.01 -9.12 2.78
C LYS A 278 1.02 -9.39 3.90
N GLU A 279 1.52 -9.94 5.00
CA GLU A 279 0.74 -10.18 6.21
C GLU A 279 0.30 -8.86 6.86
N ALA A 280 -0.87 -8.87 7.51
CA ALA A 280 -1.49 -7.65 8.05
C ALA A 280 -0.62 -6.92 9.09
N GLU A 281 0.27 -7.63 9.78
CA GLU A 281 1.18 -7.06 10.79
C GLU A 281 2.35 -6.28 10.18
N GLN A 282 2.67 -6.53 8.90
CA GLN A 282 3.75 -5.87 8.18
C GLN A 282 3.26 -4.66 7.35
N VAL A 283 1.97 -4.31 7.46
CA VAL A 283 1.33 -3.29 6.63
C VAL A 283 1.01 -2.07 7.49
N ASP A 284 1.77 -0.97 7.32
CA ASP A 284 1.51 0.28 8.05
C ASP A 284 0.16 0.93 7.69
N TYR A 285 -0.34 0.66 6.48
CA TYR A 285 -1.58 1.26 5.99
C TYR A 285 -2.39 0.26 5.16
N ALA A 286 -3.54 -0.14 5.72
CA ALA A 286 -4.47 -1.09 5.13
C ALA A 286 -5.70 -0.41 4.45
N GLY A 287 -5.57 0.86 4.06
CA GLY A 287 -6.67 1.65 3.47
C GLY A 287 -7.54 2.36 4.50
N GLU A 288 -8.24 3.43 4.07
CA GLU A 288 -9.13 4.19 4.98
C GLU A 288 -10.38 3.42 5.37
N ASN A 289 -10.93 2.56 4.50
CA ASN A 289 -12.14 1.80 4.85
C ASN A 289 -11.91 0.91 6.08
N PHE A 290 -10.69 0.36 6.21
CA PHE A 290 -10.29 -0.43 7.37
C PHE A 290 -10.28 0.42 8.66
N ILE A 291 -9.69 1.61 8.60
CA ILE A 291 -9.58 2.52 9.75
C ILE A 291 -10.93 3.14 10.12
N ARG A 292 -11.80 3.44 9.14
CA ARG A 292 -13.12 4.07 9.39
C ARG A 292 -14.05 3.19 10.22
N LEU A 293 -13.96 1.87 10.06
CA LEU A 293 -14.80 0.91 10.78
C LEU A 293 -14.16 0.39 12.07
N SER A 294 -12.90 0.76 12.36
CA SER A 294 -12.22 0.32 13.58
C SER A 294 -12.50 1.26 14.76
N GLY A 295 -12.35 0.73 15.97
CA GLY A 295 -12.52 1.47 17.22
C GLY A 295 -13.98 1.68 17.64
N ASP A 296 -14.28 2.86 18.17
CA ASP A 296 -15.56 3.16 18.84
C ASP A 296 -16.72 3.41 17.88
N THR A 297 -16.47 3.53 16.56
CA THR A 297 -17.52 3.64 15.53
C THR A 297 -18.46 2.44 15.59
N SER A 298 -17.92 1.23 15.78
CA SER A 298 -18.68 -0.01 15.96
C SER A 298 -19.56 0.03 17.23
N LYS A 299 -19.03 0.53 18.34
CA LYS A 299 -19.76 0.64 19.62
C LYS A 299 -20.86 1.69 19.54
N CYS A 300 -20.61 2.79 18.84
CA CYS A 300 -21.58 3.85 18.57
C CYS A 300 -22.72 3.32 17.69
N ALA A 301 -22.40 2.61 16.60
CA ALA A 301 -23.40 1.96 15.75
C ALA A 301 -24.25 0.95 16.53
N GLN A 302 -23.65 0.13 17.39
CA GLN A 302 -24.39 -0.77 18.29
C GLN A 302 -25.28 -0.02 19.28
N ALA A 303 -24.84 1.14 19.80
CA ALA A 303 -25.65 1.97 20.68
C ALA A 303 -26.84 2.61 19.93
N GLN A 304 -26.63 2.98 18.66
CA GLN A 304 -27.69 3.50 17.79
C GLN A 304 -28.73 2.44 17.46
N LEU A 305 -28.30 1.21 17.13
CA LEU A 305 -29.19 0.07 16.94
C LEU A 305 -30.00 -0.20 18.22
N PHE A 306 -29.35 -0.21 19.38
CA PHE A 306 -30.04 -0.36 20.67
C PHE A 306 -31.09 0.74 20.91
N ALA A 307 -30.77 2.00 20.59
CA ALA A 307 -31.73 3.10 20.74
C ALA A 307 -32.95 2.92 19.81
N TRP A 308 -32.76 2.46 18.56
CA TRP A 308 -33.87 2.14 17.66
C TRP A 308 -34.71 0.96 18.15
N GLU A 309 -34.07 -0.10 18.66
CA GLU A 309 -34.78 -1.24 19.27
C GLU A 309 -35.60 -0.81 20.49
N ALA A 310 -35.04 0.05 21.34
CA ALA A 310 -35.72 0.60 22.51
C ALA A 310 -36.94 1.46 22.10
N GLN A 311 -36.80 2.30 21.08
CA GLN A 311 -37.90 3.09 20.52
C GLN A 311 -39.01 2.20 19.96
N HIS A 312 -38.66 1.13 19.23
CA HIS A 312 -39.64 0.13 18.76
C HIS A 312 -40.33 -0.60 19.93
N ALA A 313 -39.62 -0.81 21.04
CA ALA A 313 -40.16 -1.34 22.28
C ALA A 313 -40.90 -0.29 23.14
N SER A 314 -41.20 0.90 22.59
CA SER A 314 -41.89 2.03 23.23
C SER A 314 -41.15 2.71 24.40
N VAL A 315 -39.84 2.50 24.52
CA VAL A 315 -38.98 3.19 25.49
C VAL A 315 -38.34 4.40 24.82
N ASP A 316 -38.77 5.60 25.20
CA ASP A 316 -38.25 6.86 24.65
C ASP A 316 -36.80 7.10 25.10
N VAL A 317 -35.88 6.74 24.21
CA VAL A 317 -34.43 6.93 24.33
C VAL A 317 -33.90 7.35 22.97
N HIS A 318 -33.08 8.41 22.93
CA HIS A 318 -32.45 8.88 21.70
C HIS A 318 -30.97 9.10 21.92
N LEU A 319 -30.13 8.52 21.06
CA LEU A 319 -28.67 8.52 21.22
C LEU A 319 -28.08 9.95 21.27
N LEU A 320 -28.56 10.86 20.43
CA LEU A 320 -28.05 12.24 20.38
C LEU A 320 -28.68 13.16 21.43
N ALA A 321 -29.92 12.90 21.86
CA ALA A 321 -30.62 13.80 22.77
C ALA A 321 -30.33 13.45 24.23
N GLU A 322 -30.22 12.15 24.54
CA GLU A 322 -29.96 11.62 25.88
C GLU A 322 -28.85 10.56 25.83
N PRO A 323 -27.61 10.92 25.43
CA PRO A 323 -26.53 9.97 25.19
C PRO A 323 -26.17 9.15 26.44
N THR A 324 -26.08 9.79 27.59
CA THR A 324 -25.69 9.14 28.85
C THR A 324 -26.75 8.19 29.37
N LYS A 325 -28.03 8.52 29.19
CA LYS A 325 -29.15 7.62 29.52
C LYS A 325 -29.16 6.42 28.59
N ALA A 326 -29.00 6.63 27.28
CA ALA A 326 -28.91 5.56 26.29
C ALA A 326 -27.74 4.61 26.60
N GLU A 327 -26.58 5.15 26.99
CA GLU A 327 -25.41 4.36 27.34
C GLU A 327 -25.61 3.57 28.64
N LYS A 328 -26.16 4.18 29.70
CA LYS A 328 -26.49 3.46 30.95
C LYS A 328 -27.45 2.31 30.70
N LEU A 329 -28.53 2.57 29.96
CA LEU A 329 -29.50 1.53 29.60
C LEU A 329 -28.88 0.43 28.73
N LYS A 330 -27.95 0.77 27.84
CA LYS A 330 -27.18 -0.21 27.06
C LYS A 330 -26.31 -1.09 27.95
N ILE A 331 -25.62 -0.52 28.93
CA ILE A 331 -24.79 -1.26 29.89
C ILE A 331 -25.66 -2.23 30.70
N GLU A 332 -26.79 -1.75 31.24
CA GLU A 332 -27.77 -2.57 31.95
C GLU A 332 -28.33 -3.69 31.07
N TYR A 333 -28.67 -3.39 29.81
CA TYR A 333 -29.15 -4.36 28.84
C TYR A 333 -28.08 -5.42 28.53
N ILE A 334 -26.82 -5.05 28.36
CA ILE A 334 -25.71 -5.99 28.16
C ILE A 334 -25.53 -6.88 29.40
N GLY A 335 -25.64 -6.31 30.61
CA GLY A 335 -25.61 -7.06 31.87
C GLY A 335 -26.71 -8.13 31.91
N LYS A 336 -27.97 -7.70 31.74
CA LYS A 336 -29.14 -8.60 31.70
C LYS A 336 -29.04 -9.63 30.57
N LYS A 337 -28.51 -9.25 29.40
CA LYS A 337 -28.30 -10.18 28.27
C LYS A 337 -27.28 -11.27 28.61
N LYS A 338 -26.25 -10.96 29.41
CA LYS A 338 -25.29 -11.97 29.88
C LYS A 338 -25.95 -12.93 30.88
N GLU A 339 -26.73 -12.41 31.83
CA GLU A 339 -27.49 -13.22 32.80
C GLU A 339 -28.53 -14.14 32.11
N ILE A 340 -29.21 -13.63 31.08
CA ILE A 340 -30.13 -14.44 30.26
C ILE A 340 -29.36 -15.50 29.48
N LYS A 341 -28.17 -15.19 28.95
CA LYS A 341 -27.34 -16.19 28.26
C LYS A 341 -26.86 -17.29 29.21
N SER A 342 -26.43 -16.95 30.43
CA SER A 342 -26.02 -17.94 31.41
C SER A 342 -27.19 -18.82 31.86
N SER A 343 -28.35 -18.24 32.13
CA SER A 343 -29.55 -19.03 32.49
C SER A 343 -30.02 -19.93 31.36
N ILE A 344 -29.95 -19.48 30.09
CA ILE A 344 -30.21 -20.33 28.93
C ILE A 344 -29.20 -21.47 28.87
N GLN A 345 -27.90 -21.20 29.03
CA GLN A 345 -26.85 -22.24 29.06
C GLN A 345 -27.09 -23.27 30.17
N GLU A 346 -27.44 -22.82 31.38
CA GLU A 346 -27.78 -23.69 32.50
C GLU A 346 -29.02 -24.55 32.20
N SER A 347 -30.08 -23.96 31.65
CA SER A 347 -31.30 -24.69 31.28
C SER A 347 -31.04 -25.75 30.20
N ILE A 348 -30.14 -25.47 29.25
CA ILE A 348 -29.72 -26.42 28.22
C ILE A 348 -28.94 -27.56 28.88
N LEU A 349 -28.02 -27.23 29.79
CA LEU A 349 -27.22 -28.23 30.51
C LEU A 349 -28.07 -29.16 31.39
N GLU A 350 -29.14 -28.64 31.98
CA GLU A 350 -30.09 -29.43 32.76
C GLU A 350 -30.94 -30.35 31.89
N ARG A 351 -31.37 -29.88 30.71
CA ARG A 351 -32.20 -30.69 29.79
C ARG A 351 -31.41 -31.75 29.06
N TYR A 352 -30.16 -31.46 28.69
CA TYR A 352 -29.35 -32.32 27.82
C TYR A 352 -28.20 -33.02 28.55
N SER A 353 -28.12 -32.90 29.89
CA SER A 353 -27.17 -33.57 30.80
C SER A 353 -25.73 -33.69 30.27
N GLY A 354 -24.88 -32.73 30.64
CA GLY A 354 -23.46 -32.68 30.21
C GLY A 354 -22.54 -31.88 31.12
N LYS A 355 -22.99 -31.57 32.35
CA LYS A 355 -22.20 -30.80 33.34
C LYS A 355 -20.87 -31.49 33.68
N GLU A 356 -20.82 -32.82 33.65
CA GLU A 356 -19.63 -33.63 33.94
C GLU A 356 -18.50 -33.42 32.92
N HIS A 357 -18.82 -33.14 31.66
CA HIS A 357 -17.81 -32.93 30.60
C HIS A 357 -17.26 -31.50 30.55
N LEU A 358 -17.91 -30.55 31.25
CA LEU A 358 -17.47 -29.15 31.35
C LEU A 358 -16.50 -28.92 32.52
N GLN A 359 -16.49 -29.81 33.51
CA GLN A 359 -15.47 -29.80 34.55
C GLN A 359 -14.15 -30.28 33.95
N VAL A 360 -13.40 -29.34 33.37
CA VAL A 360 -12.03 -29.59 32.92
C VAL A 360 -11.20 -29.91 34.17
N LEU A 361 -10.69 -31.14 34.24
CA LEU A 361 -9.76 -31.56 35.28
C LEU A 361 -8.56 -30.58 35.32
N PRO A 362 -7.97 -30.34 36.50
CA PRO A 362 -6.78 -29.49 36.64
C PRO A 362 -5.75 -29.79 35.54
N LYS A 363 -5.21 -28.76 34.88
CA LYS A 363 -4.23 -28.93 33.78
C LYS A 363 -3.05 -29.83 34.16
N ALA A 364 -2.65 -29.83 35.43
CA ALA A 364 -1.63 -30.73 35.97
C ALA A 364 -1.99 -32.22 35.82
N LEU A 365 -3.27 -32.58 36.01
CA LEU A 365 -3.76 -33.95 35.83
C LEU A 365 -3.95 -34.29 34.34
N LEU A 366 -4.31 -33.32 33.51
CA LEU A 366 -4.48 -33.53 32.06
C LEU A 366 -3.15 -33.73 31.33
N LEU A 367 -2.11 -32.96 31.69
CA LEU A 367 -0.80 -33.02 31.04
C LEU A 367 0.18 -33.96 31.76
N ALA A 368 -0.17 -34.49 32.93
CA ALA A 368 0.71 -35.26 33.83
C ALA A 368 2.07 -34.56 34.08
N GLN A 369 2.13 -33.25 33.95
CA GLN A 369 3.32 -32.44 34.14
C GLN A 369 3.39 -31.97 35.59
N THR A 370 4.48 -32.31 36.28
CA THR A 370 4.74 -31.90 37.67
C THR A 370 5.39 -30.51 37.78
N GLU A 371 5.76 -29.90 36.65
CA GLU A 371 6.48 -28.63 36.62
C GLU A 371 5.54 -27.49 36.20
N GLN A 372 5.33 -26.53 37.10
CA GLN A 372 4.69 -25.26 36.80
C GLN A 372 5.76 -24.26 36.35
N TYR A 373 5.64 -23.77 35.12
CA TYR A 373 6.48 -22.71 34.59
C TYR A 373 6.16 -21.37 35.29
N VAL A 374 7.19 -20.70 35.81
CA VAL A 374 7.10 -19.40 36.50
C VAL A 374 8.12 -18.43 35.91
N GLU A 375 7.65 -17.30 35.40
CA GLU A 375 8.51 -16.21 34.90
C GLU A 375 8.75 -15.20 36.02
N TYR A 376 10.01 -14.93 36.33
CA TYR A 376 10.41 -13.90 37.30
C TYR A 376 10.85 -12.62 36.56
N SER A 377 10.45 -11.47 37.08
CA SER A 377 11.03 -10.18 36.71
C SER A 377 12.48 -10.09 37.16
N ARG A 378 13.26 -9.16 36.58
CA ARG A 378 14.64 -8.85 37.04
C ARG A 378 14.73 -8.52 38.53
N ALA A 379 13.63 -8.09 39.15
CA ALA A 379 13.53 -7.78 40.59
C ALA A 379 13.02 -8.96 41.44
N GLY A 380 12.84 -10.16 40.86
CA GLY A 380 12.39 -11.36 41.57
C GLY A 380 10.88 -11.47 41.79
N LYS A 381 10.07 -10.50 41.34
CA LYS A 381 8.60 -10.59 41.37
C LYS A 381 8.07 -11.46 40.23
N ILE A 382 7.10 -12.32 40.50
CA ILE A 382 6.51 -13.24 39.52
C ILE A 382 5.66 -12.44 38.51
N ILE A 383 5.94 -12.60 37.21
CA ILE A 383 5.22 -11.96 36.10
C ILE A 383 4.14 -12.90 35.56
N LYS A 384 4.46 -14.20 35.44
CA LYS A 384 3.51 -15.24 35.01
C LYS A 384 3.75 -16.53 35.79
N GLY A 385 2.68 -17.21 36.14
CA GLY A 385 2.69 -18.42 36.98
C GLY A 385 2.14 -18.15 38.38
N ALA A 386 1.90 -19.20 39.13
CA ALA A 386 1.51 -19.13 40.55
C ALA A 386 2.76 -19.32 41.43
N GLU A 387 2.75 -18.71 42.62
CA GLU A 387 3.80 -18.97 43.61
C GLU A 387 3.77 -20.45 44.01
N LYS A 388 4.95 -21.06 44.23
CA LYS A 388 5.01 -22.44 44.71
C LYS A 388 4.29 -22.51 46.06
N PRO A 389 3.23 -23.33 46.21
CA PRO A 389 2.59 -23.49 47.51
C PRO A 389 3.61 -24.04 48.50
N VAL A 390 3.57 -23.55 49.74
CA VAL A 390 4.39 -24.09 50.84
C VAL A 390 3.99 -25.55 51.02
N VAL A 391 4.96 -26.47 50.98
CA VAL A 391 4.72 -27.90 51.15
C VAL A 391 4.29 -28.13 52.59
N SER A 392 2.99 -28.34 52.82
CA SER A 392 2.44 -28.80 54.10
C SER A 392 2.58 -30.31 54.23
N SER A 393 2.91 -30.83 55.40
CA SER A 393 2.87 -32.28 55.61
C SER A 393 1.43 -32.83 55.58
N CYS A 394 1.29 -34.16 55.54
CA CYS A 394 -0.01 -34.84 55.57
C CYS A 394 -0.75 -34.66 56.92
N TYR A 395 -0.07 -34.13 57.94
CA TYR A 395 -0.65 -33.88 59.26
C TYR A 395 -1.05 -32.42 59.38
N GLU A 396 -2.10 -32.15 60.16
CA GLU A 396 -2.53 -30.78 60.46
C GLU A 396 -1.43 -30.06 61.25
N GLU A 397 -0.66 -29.22 60.58
CA GLU A 397 0.36 -28.35 61.17
C GLU A 397 -0.30 -27.12 61.82
N ASP A 398 0.31 -26.59 62.89
CA ASP A 398 -0.10 -25.35 63.57
C ASP A 398 -1.54 -25.30 64.11
N VAL A 399 -2.15 -26.47 64.40
CA VAL A 399 -3.44 -26.53 65.10
C VAL A 399 -3.24 -26.42 66.61
N TYR A 400 -3.47 -25.22 67.13
CA TYR A 400 -3.46 -24.91 68.56
C TYR A 400 -4.82 -25.24 69.20
N ILE A 401 -4.91 -26.40 69.83
CA ILE A 401 -6.12 -26.82 70.54
C ILE A 401 -6.24 -26.04 71.86
N TYR A 402 -7.45 -25.64 72.28
CA TYR A 402 -7.77 -25.07 73.60
C TYR A 402 -6.81 -23.96 74.13
N ASN A 403 -6.40 -23.04 73.24
CA ASN A 403 -5.59 -21.85 73.54
C ASN A 403 -4.16 -22.15 74.05
N HIS A 404 -3.59 -23.29 73.64
CA HIS A 404 -2.17 -23.58 73.84
C HIS A 404 -1.31 -22.85 72.79
N HIS A 405 -0.13 -22.35 73.18
CA HIS A 405 0.84 -21.74 72.24
C HIS A 405 1.75 -22.74 71.54
N SER A 406 1.65 -24.02 71.91
CA SER A 406 2.46 -25.11 71.37
C SER A 406 1.55 -26.26 70.95
N ILE A 407 1.91 -26.97 69.88
CA ILE A 407 1.15 -28.12 69.37
C ILE A 407 1.26 -29.30 70.36
N TRP A 408 0.25 -30.16 70.39
CA TRP A 408 0.27 -31.40 71.18
C TRP A 408 1.41 -32.32 70.71
N GLY A 409 2.25 -32.79 71.65
CA GLY A 409 3.45 -33.58 71.32
C GLY A 409 4.75 -32.77 71.27
N SER A 410 4.67 -31.45 71.52
CA SER A 410 5.85 -30.57 71.69
C SER A 410 6.64 -30.83 72.98
N TYR A 411 6.08 -31.60 73.93
CA TYR A 411 6.74 -31.98 75.18
C TYR A 411 6.62 -33.48 75.45
N TRP A 412 7.67 -34.08 76.01
CA TRP A 412 7.74 -35.50 76.35
C TRP A 412 8.37 -35.68 77.72
N LYS A 413 7.69 -36.39 78.62
CA LYS A 413 8.23 -36.80 79.93
C LYS A 413 7.62 -38.13 80.37
N ASP A 414 8.45 -39.03 80.89
CA ASP A 414 8.06 -40.30 81.51
C ASP A 414 7.05 -41.14 80.69
N GLY A 415 7.26 -41.24 79.36
CA GLY A 415 6.41 -42.06 78.49
C GLY A 415 5.12 -41.39 78.01
N GLN A 416 4.89 -40.12 78.35
CA GLN A 416 3.70 -39.37 77.95
C GLN A 416 4.05 -38.11 77.14
N TRP A 417 3.27 -37.89 76.08
CA TRP A 417 3.31 -36.67 75.28
C TRP A 417 2.44 -35.58 75.91
N GLY A 418 2.86 -34.33 75.79
CA GLY A 418 2.16 -33.17 76.32
C GLY A 418 2.40 -31.90 75.53
N PHE A 419 1.89 -30.79 76.07
CA PHE A 419 2.10 -29.44 75.55
C PHE A 419 3.33 -28.79 76.20
N GLN A 420 4.22 -28.18 75.40
CA GLN A 420 5.40 -27.46 75.90
C GLN A 420 5.05 -26.18 76.67
N CYS A 421 3.93 -25.52 76.35
CA CYS A 421 3.56 -24.26 76.99
C CYS A 421 3.23 -24.40 78.49
N CYS A 422 2.59 -25.50 78.90
CA CYS A 422 2.12 -25.71 80.29
C CYS A 422 2.51 -27.08 80.90
N TYR A 423 3.30 -27.89 80.20
CA TYR A 423 3.70 -29.27 80.56
C TYR A 423 2.53 -30.20 80.94
N SER A 424 1.35 -29.93 80.39
CA SER A 424 0.19 -30.79 80.59
C SER A 424 0.28 -32.00 79.67
N THR A 425 0.13 -33.20 80.23
CA THR A 425 0.07 -34.48 79.49
C THR A 425 -1.38 -34.88 79.15
N LEU A 426 -2.34 -33.95 79.20
CA LEU A 426 -3.74 -34.18 78.82
C LEU A 426 -4.12 -33.38 77.55
N ARG A 427 -4.49 -34.09 76.47
CA ARG A 427 -4.72 -33.52 75.13
C ARG A 427 -5.82 -32.47 75.06
N ASN A 428 -6.89 -32.64 75.84
CA ASN A 428 -8.06 -31.75 75.83
C ASN A 428 -8.11 -30.79 77.03
N SER A 429 -6.97 -30.53 77.67
CA SER A 429 -6.90 -29.56 78.76
C SER A 429 -6.80 -28.14 78.21
N TYR A 430 -7.39 -27.16 78.90
CA TYR A 430 -7.19 -25.74 78.57
C TYR A 430 -5.82 -25.27 79.04
N CYS A 431 -5.19 -24.35 78.32
CA CYS A 431 -3.88 -23.82 78.69
C CYS A 431 -3.94 -23.07 80.02
N THR A 432 -3.16 -23.52 81.01
CA THR A 432 -3.07 -22.86 82.33
C THR A 432 -1.94 -21.82 82.42
N GLY A 433 -1.26 -21.52 81.31
CA GLY A 433 -0.07 -20.66 81.28
C GLY A 433 1.12 -21.24 82.06
N GLU A 434 2.17 -20.43 82.24
CA GLU A 434 3.46 -20.87 82.82
C GLU A 434 3.40 -21.27 84.30
N ARG A 435 2.29 -21.02 84.99
CA ARG A 435 2.12 -21.30 86.44
C ARG A 435 2.32 -22.77 86.83
N ARG A 436 2.25 -23.72 85.89
CA ARG A 436 2.50 -25.15 86.14
C ARG A 436 3.97 -25.57 86.05
N LYS A 437 4.86 -24.72 85.51
CA LYS A 437 6.29 -25.04 85.37
C LYS A 437 6.99 -25.15 86.74
N ASP A 438 6.47 -24.46 87.76
CA ASP A 438 7.08 -24.32 89.08
C ASP A 438 6.62 -25.38 90.11
N VAL A 439 5.66 -26.25 89.77
CA VAL A 439 5.20 -27.33 90.66
C VAL A 439 5.91 -28.62 90.30
N GLY A 440 7.21 -28.64 90.57
CA GLY A 440 8.12 -29.76 90.31
C GLY A 440 9.25 -29.78 91.31
N GLY A 441 8.91 -29.90 92.59
CA GLY A 441 9.86 -30.03 93.70
C GLY A 441 9.26 -30.84 94.84
N PHE A 442 9.41 -32.16 94.75
CA PHE A 442 9.66 -33.05 95.89
C PHE A 442 10.79 -33.98 95.49
#